data_AF-A0A3Q3E065-F1
#
_entry.id   AF-A0A3Q3E065-F1
#
_cell.length_a   1.000
_cell.length_b   1.000
_cell.length_c   1.000
_cell.angle_alpha   90.00
_cell.angle_beta   90.00
_cell.angle_gamma   90.00
#
_symmetry.space_group_name_H-M   'P 1'
#
loop_
_entity.id
_entity.type
_entity.pdbx_description
1 polymer ?
#
loop_
_entity_poly.entity_id
_entity_poly.type
_entity_poly.pdbx_seq_one_letter_code
_entity_poly.pdbx_strand_id
1 'polypeptide(L)'
;MSIASTSRLMCYYNSKAEGRPAMGKFRVSDIDPDKCTHLIFGFSDIIENELVPTTVNDVQQYFEFNALKQRNPLLRTMLAVGGEKFTTEKFRTMAGSQENRELFIKSVIKLLRPLKFDGLNLDWRYPTEEDKQRFTELCKELKTAFVVEGTSSNQKRLILAASVSAERSTINASYEVEEIAIAVSLKVKSVRMVTGAPCMCVCAQCMLLCLRVPHDADSRDSRERSSKKQLQLHEINSSNGKSSSIWMLSWC
;
A
#
# COMPACT_ATOMS: atom_id res chain seq x y z
N MET A 1 -4.07 -9.02 30.65
CA MET A 1 -4.32 -8.09 29.53
C MET A 1 -3.61 -8.65 28.31
N SER A 2 -4.35 -9.06 27.28
CA SER A 2 -3.77 -9.63 26.05
C SER A 2 -3.08 -8.51 25.26
N ILE A 3 -1.79 -8.66 24.99
CA ILE A 3 -1.08 -7.85 24.00
C ILE A 3 -1.51 -8.41 22.63
N ALA A 4 -2.68 -7.96 22.16
CA ALA A 4 -3.08 -8.22 20.78
C ALA A 4 -2.11 -7.43 19.88
N SER A 5 -1.19 -8.14 19.24
CA SER A 5 -0.48 -7.60 18.07
C SER A 5 -1.53 -7.31 17.01
N THR A 6 -1.96 -6.05 16.87
CA THR A 6 -2.94 -5.65 15.85
C THR A 6 -2.25 -5.69 14.49
N SER A 7 -2.29 -6.85 13.83
CA SER A 7 -1.87 -7.00 12.45
C SER A 7 -2.64 -6.02 11.58
N ARG A 8 -1.93 -5.14 10.87
CA ARG A 8 -2.55 -4.21 9.91
C ARG A 8 -2.89 -4.98 8.64
N LEU A 9 -4.17 -5.17 8.37
CA LEU A 9 -4.68 -5.71 7.12
C LEU A 9 -5.07 -4.56 6.18
N MET A 10 -4.38 -4.45 5.06
CA MET A 10 -4.61 -3.44 4.02
C MET A 10 -5.32 -4.09 2.83
N CYS A 11 -6.43 -3.51 2.38
CA CYS A 11 -7.20 -4.04 1.26
C CYS A 11 -7.40 -2.97 0.19
N TYR A 12 -7.20 -3.35 -1.07
CA TYR A 12 -7.46 -2.47 -2.21
C TYR A 12 -8.89 -2.61 -2.70
N TYR A 13 -9.55 -1.47 -2.89
CA TYR A 13 -10.76 -1.36 -3.70
C TYR A 13 -10.37 -0.77 -5.06
N ASN A 14 -10.67 -1.49 -6.14
CA ASN A 14 -10.45 -1.00 -7.50
C ASN A 14 -11.77 -0.47 -8.06
N SER A 15 -11.89 0.85 -8.25
CA SER A 15 -13.13 1.50 -8.71
C SER A 15 -13.65 0.95 -10.05
N LYS A 16 -12.76 0.46 -10.91
CA LYS A 16 -13.14 -0.17 -12.20
C LYS A 16 -13.92 -1.47 -12.02
N ALA A 17 -13.98 -2.04 -10.82
CA ALA A 17 -14.79 -3.22 -10.53
C ALA A 17 -16.30 -2.94 -10.66
N GLU A 18 -16.74 -1.69 -10.55
CA GLU A 18 -18.15 -1.34 -10.74
C GLU A 18 -18.64 -1.58 -12.17
N GLY A 19 -17.75 -1.47 -13.17
CA GLY A 19 -18.06 -1.70 -14.58
C GLY A 19 -18.00 -3.17 -15.03
N ARG A 20 -17.65 -4.11 -14.14
CA ARG A 20 -17.52 -5.53 -14.50
C ARG A 20 -18.90 -6.19 -14.66
N PRO A 21 -19.04 -7.19 -15.55
CA PRO A 21 -20.31 -7.89 -15.76
C PRO A 21 -20.62 -8.87 -14.62
N ALA A 22 -21.92 -9.11 -14.42
CA ALA A 22 -22.48 -10.14 -13.54
C ALA A 22 -21.83 -10.16 -12.13
N MET A 23 -21.41 -11.35 -11.67
CA MET A 23 -20.82 -11.57 -10.34
C MET A 23 -19.45 -10.89 -10.14
N GLY A 24 -18.85 -10.35 -11.20
CA GLY A 24 -17.60 -9.60 -11.10
C GLY A 24 -17.81 -8.13 -10.69
N LYS A 25 -19.05 -7.64 -10.72
CA LYS A 25 -19.42 -6.29 -10.34
C LYS A 25 -19.25 -6.09 -8.84
N PHE A 26 -18.53 -5.05 -8.46
CA PHE A 26 -18.28 -4.75 -7.05
C PHE A 26 -18.20 -3.24 -6.83
N ARG A 27 -18.98 -2.73 -5.87
CA ARG A 27 -19.11 -1.31 -5.53
C ARG A 27 -18.63 -1.02 -4.12
N VAL A 28 -18.50 0.26 -3.79
CA VAL A 28 -18.21 0.71 -2.42
C VAL A 28 -19.24 0.17 -1.42
N SER A 29 -20.52 0.12 -1.79
CA SER A 29 -21.60 -0.41 -0.95
C SER A 29 -21.44 -1.88 -0.57
N ASP A 30 -20.71 -2.64 -1.38
CA ASP A 30 -20.51 -4.08 -1.19
C ASP A 30 -19.34 -4.37 -0.22
N ILE A 31 -18.61 -3.33 0.19
CA ILE A 31 -17.49 -3.45 1.14
C ILE A 31 -18.04 -3.67 2.55
N ASP A 32 -17.57 -4.75 3.18
CA ASP A 32 -17.68 -4.94 4.62
C ASP A 32 -16.47 -4.25 5.31
N PRO A 33 -16.69 -3.13 6.02
CA PRO A 33 -15.62 -2.31 6.58
C PRO A 33 -14.91 -2.95 7.78
N ASP A 34 -15.41 -4.08 8.30
CA ASP A 34 -14.79 -4.80 9.43
C ASP A 34 -13.77 -5.85 8.95
N LYS A 35 -13.71 -6.12 7.65
CA LYS A 35 -12.76 -7.09 7.08
C LYS A 35 -11.33 -6.59 7.01
N CYS A 36 -11.12 -5.28 7.03
CA CYS A 36 -9.80 -4.67 6.81
C CYS A 36 -9.58 -3.53 7.81
N THR A 37 -8.33 -3.37 8.26
CA THR A 37 -7.97 -2.23 9.13
C THR A 37 -7.74 -0.96 8.32
N HIS A 38 -7.27 -1.12 7.07
CA HIS A 38 -7.02 -0.04 6.14
C HIS A 38 -7.62 -0.40 4.77
N LEU A 39 -8.40 0.50 4.19
CA LEU A 39 -8.89 0.38 2.82
C LEU A 39 -8.16 1.40 1.94
N ILE A 40 -7.73 0.97 0.76
CA ILE A 40 -7.05 1.80 -0.23
C ILE A 40 -7.96 1.90 -1.46
N PHE A 41 -8.41 3.11 -1.78
CA PHE A 41 -9.15 3.38 -3.01
C PHE A 41 -8.16 3.51 -4.17
N GLY A 42 -8.25 2.59 -5.13
CA GLY A 42 -7.53 2.63 -6.40
C GLY A 42 -8.46 3.11 -7.52
N PHE A 43 -8.14 4.17 -8.26
CA PHE A 43 -6.94 5.02 -8.16
C PHE A 43 -7.28 6.50 -8.47
N SER A 44 -6.36 7.39 -8.16
CA SER A 44 -6.26 8.76 -8.65
C SER A 44 -5.18 8.87 -9.75
N ASP A 45 -5.09 10.03 -10.40
CA ASP A 45 -4.11 10.33 -11.44
C ASP A 45 -3.16 11.48 -11.04
N ILE A 46 -2.15 11.71 -11.87
CA ILE A 46 -1.27 12.88 -11.85
C ILE A 46 -1.47 13.64 -13.17
N ILE A 47 -1.84 14.91 -13.10
CA ILE A 47 -1.95 15.82 -14.24
C ILE A 47 -1.28 17.13 -13.84
N GLU A 48 -0.37 17.65 -14.68
CA GLU A 48 0.38 18.89 -14.40
C GLU A 48 1.05 18.90 -13.02
N ASN A 49 1.61 17.75 -12.63
CA ASN A 49 2.22 17.50 -11.32
C ASN A 49 1.27 17.57 -10.12
N GLU A 50 -0.05 17.66 -10.33
CA GLU A 50 -1.04 17.64 -9.27
C GLU A 50 -1.74 16.28 -9.15
N LEU A 51 -2.10 15.90 -7.92
CA LEU A 51 -2.98 14.76 -7.66
C LEU A 51 -4.41 15.10 -8.04
N VAL A 52 -5.00 14.33 -8.96
CA VAL A 52 -6.36 14.57 -9.45
C VAL A 52 -7.20 13.27 -9.45
N PRO A 53 -8.54 13.34 -9.31
CA PRO A 53 -9.41 12.20 -9.59
C PRO A 53 -9.24 11.71 -11.03
N THR A 54 -9.45 10.41 -11.31
CA THR A 54 -9.36 9.91 -12.70
C THR A 54 -10.60 10.27 -13.51
N THR A 55 -11.75 10.40 -12.85
CA THR A 55 -13.02 10.81 -13.45
C THR A 55 -13.76 11.78 -12.53
N VAL A 56 -14.69 12.56 -13.09
CA VAL A 56 -15.57 13.45 -12.32
C VAL A 56 -16.43 12.69 -11.29
N ASN A 57 -16.79 11.43 -11.60
CA ASN A 57 -17.61 10.59 -10.73
C ASN A 57 -16.82 9.99 -9.56
N ASP A 58 -15.48 10.00 -9.62
CA ASP A 58 -14.65 9.44 -8.54
C ASP A 58 -14.84 10.21 -7.23
N VAL A 59 -15.09 11.51 -7.28
CA VAL A 59 -15.28 12.34 -6.08
C VAL A 59 -16.47 11.84 -5.26
N GLN A 60 -17.57 11.49 -5.92
CA GLN A 60 -18.75 10.92 -5.26
C GLN A 60 -18.40 9.56 -4.62
N GLN A 61 -17.70 8.69 -5.33
CA GLN A 61 -17.25 7.41 -4.78
C GLN A 61 -16.26 7.59 -3.62
N TYR A 62 -15.41 8.61 -3.64
CA TYR A 62 -14.51 8.94 -2.53
C TYR A 62 -15.29 9.30 -1.27
N PHE A 63 -16.37 10.09 -1.40
CA PHE A 63 -17.24 10.41 -0.26
C PHE A 63 -17.89 9.14 0.31
N GLU A 64 -18.48 8.30 -0.53
CA GLU A 64 -19.10 7.03 -0.11
C GLU A 64 -18.08 6.09 0.55
N PHE A 65 -16.89 6.01 -0.01
CA PHE A 65 -15.81 5.16 0.50
C PHE A 65 -15.35 5.62 1.88
N ASN A 66 -15.22 6.93 2.09
CA ASN A 66 -14.87 7.48 3.39
C ASN A 66 -16.03 7.37 4.41
N ALA A 67 -17.28 7.31 3.95
CA ALA A 67 -18.45 7.08 4.80
C ALA A 67 -18.50 5.67 5.41
N LEU A 68 -17.76 4.69 4.87
CA LEU A 68 -17.59 3.37 5.49
C LEU A 68 -17.07 3.45 6.94
N LYS A 69 -16.34 4.52 7.29
CA LYS A 69 -15.88 4.78 8.66
C LYS A 69 -17.00 5.06 9.65
N GLN A 70 -18.22 5.38 9.19
CA GLN A 70 -19.38 5.51 10.07
C GLN A 70 -19.83 4.15 10.62
N ARG A 71 -19.64 3.08 9.82
CA ARG A 71 -19.91 1.69 10.23
C ARG A 71 -18.76 1.12 11.05
N ASN A 72 -17.50 1.47 10.73
CA ASN A 72 -16.32 1.11 11.49
C ASN A 72 -15.44 2.34 11.80
N PRO A 73 -15.58 2.99 12.97
CA PRO A 73 -14.80 4.18 13.32
C PRO A 73 -13.28 3.96 13.47
N LEU A 74 -12.83 2.70 13.58
CA LEU A 74 -11.40 2.34 13.64
C LEU A 74 -10.77 2.20 12.25
N LEU A 75 -11.58 2.05 11.21
CA LEU A 75 -11.13 1.92 9.83
C LEU A 75 -10.35 3.17 9.39
N ARG A 76 -9.25 2.93 8.66
CA ARG A 76 -8.48 3.97 7.96
C ARG A 76 -8.69 3.86 6.45
N THR A 77 -8.96 4.98 5.80
CA THR A 77 -9.16 5.05 4.35
C THR A 77 -8.01 5.79 3.69
N MET A 78 -7.50 5.28 2.58
CA MET A 78 -6.39 5.88 1.84
C MET A 78 -6.74 6.00 0.37
N LEU A 79 -6.17 6.98 -0.33
CA LEU A 79 -6.25 7.10 -1.78
C LEU A 79 -4.93 6.64 -2.40
N ALA A 80 -4.98 5.78 -3.41
CA ALA A 80 -3.81 5.38 -4.17
C ALA A 80 -3.68 6.16 -5.47
N VAL A 81 -2.47 6.61 -5.77
CA VAL A 81 -2.07 7.15 -7.07
C VAL A 81 -1.14 6.15 -7.76
N GLY A 82 -1.36 5.90 -9.05
CA GLY A 82 -0.54 4.95 -9.82
C GLY A 82 -1.26 3.65 -10.16
N GLY A 83 -0.55 2.53 -9.98
CA GLY A 83 -1.02 1.18 -10.31
C GLY A 83 -0.40 0.62 -11.60
N GLU A 84 -0.70 -0.64 -11.91
CA GLU A 84 -0.06 -1.39 -13.01
C GLU A 84 -0.28 -0.76 -14.40
N LYS A 85 -1.44 -0.14 -14.64
CA LYS A 85 -1.78 0.48 -15.93
C LYS A 85 -1.44 1.97 -15.99
N PHE A 86 -0.72 2.50 -15.01
CA PHE A 86 -0.39 3.91 -14.91
C PHE A 86 0.84 4.27 -15.74
N THR A 87 0.84 5.45 -16.38
CA THR A 87 1.98 5.93 -17.15
C THR A 87 3.08 6.42 -16.21
N THR A 88 4.17 5.65 -16.09
CA THR A 88 5.29 5.95 -15.18
C THR A 88 5.97 7.29 -15.45
N GLU A 89 5.93 7.79 -16.69
CA GLU A 89 6.49 9.10 -17.03
C GLU A 89 5.85 10.26 -16.24
N LYS A 90 4.57 10.15 -15.88
CA LYS A 90 3.91 11.13 -15.02
C LYS A 90 4.55 11.20 -13.64
N PHE A 91 4.93 10.05 -13.07
CA PHE A 91 5.70 10.01 -11.83
C PHE A 91 7.10 10.56 -12.01
N ARG A 92 7.80 10.21 -13.11
CA ARG A 92 9.15 10.71 -13.40
C ARG A 92 9.18 12.23 -13.49
N THR A 93 8.23 12.82 -14.22
CA THR A 93 8.08 14.27 -14.36
C THR A 93 7.74 14.92 -13.01
N MET A 94 6.76 14.39 -12.28
CA MET A 94 6.34 14.95 -10.99
C MET A 94 7.43 14.87 -9.92
N ALA A 95 8.15 13.75 -9.85
CA ALA A 95 9.31 13.60 -8.95
C ALA A 95 10.59 14.26 -9.51
N GLY A 96 10.49 14.89 -10.69
CA GLY A 96 11.55 15.44 -11.51
C GLY A 96 12.33 16.60 -10.88
N SER A 97 11.67 17.38 -10.05
CA SER A 97 12.24 18.55 -9.38
C SER A 97 11.57 18.76 -8.03
N GLN A 98 12.22 19.50 -7.13
CA GLN A 98 11.63 19.89 -5.86
C GLN A 98 10.32 20.68 -6.06
N GLU A 99 10.29 21.61 -7.02
CA GLU A 99 9.10 22.40 -7.34
C GLU A 99 7.89 21.52 -7.73
N ASN A 100 8.11 20.54 -8.61
CA ASN A 100 7.05 19.63 -9.04
C ASN A 100 6.55 18.77 -7.88
N ARG A 101 7.45 18.30 -7.01
CA ARG A 101 7.07 17.55 -5.81
C ARG A 101 6.29 18.41 -4.83
N GLU A 102 6.65 19.68 -4.65
CA GLU A 102 5.91 20.60 -3.80
C GLU A 102 4.49 20.86 -4.32
N LEU A 103 4.31 21.03 -5.64
CA LEU A 103 2.99 21.14 -6.27
C LEU A 103 2.15 19.88 -6.03
N PHE A 104 2.76 18.71 -6.23
CA PHE A 104 2.12 17.43 -5.97
C PHE A 104 1.70 17.29 -4.50
N ILE A 105 2.60 17.57 -3.56
CA ILE A 105 2.33 17.46 -2.12
C ILE A 105 1.20 18.41 -1.69
N LYS A 106 1.19 19.65 -2.19
CA LYS A 106 0.12 20.62 -1.92
C LYS A 106 -1.24 20.12 -2.44
N SER A 107 -1.28 19.62 -3.68
CA SER A 107 -2.52 19.09 -4.28
C SER A 107 -3.01 17.82 -3.57
N VAL A 108 -2.11 16.94 -3.11
CA VAL A 108 -2.44 15.78 -2.26
C VAL A 108 -3.21 16.23 -1.01
N ILE A 109 -2.66 17.17 -0.24
CA ILE A 109 -3.31 17.66 0.99
C ILE A 109 -4.67 18.30 0.66
N LYS A 110 -4.71 19.12 -0.38
CA LYS A 110 -5.91 19.81 -0.86
C LYS A 110 -7.03 18.83 -1.25
N LEU A 111 -6.70 17.69 -1.85
CA LEU A 111 -7.69 16.68 -2.24
C LEU A 111 -8.12 15.79 -1.07
N LEU A 112 -7.17 15.31 -0.25
CA LEU A 112 -7.46 14.31 0.79
C LEU A 112 -8.25 14.87 1.97
N ARG A 113 -7.93 16.08 2.45
CA ARG A 113 -8.51 16.64 3.68
C ARG A 113 -10.02 16.91 3.58
N PRO A 114 -10.54 17.56 2.51
CA PRO A 114 -11.98 17.77 2.36
C PRO A 114 -12.77 16.46 2.25
N LEU A 115 -12.18 15.45 1.58
CA LEU A 115 -12.78 14.14 1.36
C LEU A 115 -12.58 13.17 2.54
N LYS A 116 -11.93 13.62 3.61
CA LYS A 116 -11.71 12.87 4.87
C LYS A 116 -10.90 11.58 4.71
N PHE A 117 -10.02 11.49 3.72
CA PHE A 117 -9.05 10.39 3.66
C PHE A 117 -8.05 10.48 4.84
N ASP A 118 -7.64 9.33 5.35
CA ASP A 118 -6.61 9.20 6.40
C ASP A 118 -5.18 9.13 5.82
N GLY A 119 -5.01 8.97 4.51
CA GLY A 119 -3.66 8.91 3.93
C GLY A 119 -3.57 8.72 2.41
N LEU A 120 -2.33 8.71 1.92
CA LEU A 120 -1.94 8.52 0.53
C LEU A 120 -1.16 7.20 0.39
N ASN A 121 -1.43 6.44 -0.68
CA ASN A 121 -0.62 5.32 -1.10
C ASN A 121 0.06 5.60 -2.45
N LEU A 122 1.39 5.69 -2.48
CA LEU A 122 2.16 5.80 -3.72
C LEU A 122 2.28 4.42 -4.38
N ASP A 123 1.71 4.24 -5.57
CA ASP A 123 1.77 2.99 -6.33
C ASP A 123 2.53 3.17 -7.65
N TRP A 124 3.76 3.68 -7.57
CA TRP A 124 4.68 3.80 -8.71
C TRP A 124 5.28 2.41 -9.02
N ARG A 125 4.87 1.82 -10.15
CA ARG A 125 5.35 0.50 -10.61
C ARG A 125 6.16 0.55 -11.90
N TYR A 126 7.48 0.58 -11.84
CA TYR A 126 8.32 0.86 -10.67
C TYR A 126 9.31 1.98 -11.00
N PRO A 127 9.84 2.72 -10.01
CA PRO A 127 10.96 3.63 -10.24
C PRO A 127 12.11 2.87 -10.90
N THR A 128 12.75 3.43 -11.91
CA THR A 128 13.99 2.86 -12.45
C THR A 128 15.19 3.27 -11.58
N GLU A 129 16.39 2.84 -11.94
CA GLU A 129 17.61 3.25 -11.25
C GLU A 129 17.79 4.77 -11.22
N GLU A 130 17.44 5.45 -12.31
CA GLU A 130 17.46 6.91 -12.43
C GLU A 130 16.42 7.61 -11.53
N ASP A 131 15.35 6.89 -11.16
CA ASP A 131 14.25 7.42 -10.38
C ASP A 131 14.39 7.12 -8.89
N LYS A 132 15.37 6.31 -8.49
CA LYS A 132 15.57 5.83 -7.13
C LYS A 132 15.62 6.98 -6.12
N GLN A 133 16.49 7.96 -6.35
CA GLN A 133 16.62 9.13 -5.47
C GLN A 133 15.36 10.00 -5.50
N ARG A 134 14.75 10.18 -6.69
CA ARG A 134 13.52 10.96 -6.86
C ARG A 134 12.38 10.40 -6.01
N PHE A 135 12.24 9.08 -5.98
CA PHE A 135 11.25 8.41 -5.15
C PHE A 135 11.52 8.58 -3.65
N THR A 136 12.77 8.50 -3.23
CA THR A 136 13.18 8.75 -1.84
C THR A 136 12.89 10.18 -1.40
N GLU A 137 13.27 11.17 -2.20
CA GLU A 137 13.00 12.59 -1.93
C GLU A 137 11.50 12.85 -1.81
N LEU A 138 10.71 12.35 -2.76
CA LEU A 138 9.25 12.43 -2.70
C LEU A 138 8.69 11.85 -1.40
N CYS A 139 9.14 10.67 -0.98
CA CYS A 139 8.68 10.05 0.27
C CYS A 139 9.04 10.88 1.51
N LYS A 140 10.27 11.43 1.55
CA LYS A 140 10.74 12.28 2.66
C LYS A 140 9.94 13.57 2.74
N GLU A 141 9.76 14.25 1.62
CA GLU A 141 9.03 15.51 1.54
C GLU A 141 7.54 15.34 1.88
N LEU A 142 6.89 14.29 1.37
CA LEU A 142 5.51 13.93 1.76
C LEU A 142 5.39 13.69 3.27
N LYS A 143 6.31 12.91 3.86
CA LYS A 143 6.30 12.67 5.31
C LYS A 143 6.42 13.99 6.08
N THR A 144 7.38 14.83 5.72
CA THR A 144 7.60 16.13 6.38
C THR A 144 6.37 17.01 6.24
N ALA A 145 5.82 17.15 5.04
CA ALA A 145 4.63 17.97 4.80
C ALA A 145 3.41 17.47 5.58
N PHE A 146 3.19 16.15 5.67
CA PHE A 146 2.10 15.58 6.46
C PHE A 146 2.27 15.82 7.96
N VAL A 147 3.50 15.80 8.48
CA VAL A 147 3.78 16.16 9.89
C VAL A 147 3.48 17.63 10.14
N VAL A 148 4.00 18.51 9.28
CA VAL A 148 3.82 19.97 9.39
C VAL A 148 2.33 20.32 9.32
N GLU A 149 1.63 19.84 8.29
CA GLU A 149 0.22 20.14 8.09
C GLU A 149 -0.65 19.58 9.22
N GLY A 150 -0.45 18.34 9.66
CA GLY A 150 -1.24 17.79 10.77
C GLY A 150 -1.04 18.57 12.07
N THR A 151 0.19 19.02 12.33
CA THR A 151 0.51 19.84 13.52
C THR A 151 -0.13 21.22 13.42
N SER A 152 0.00 21.91 12.28
CA SER A 152 -0.51 23.27 12.10
C SER A 152 -2.03 23.34 12.01
N SER A 153 -2.70 22.30 11.50
CA SER A 153 -4.16 22.22 11.40
C SER A 153 -4.83 21.56 12.62
N ASN A 154 -4.06 21.14 13.62
CA ASN A 154 -4.51 20.34 14.76
C ASN A 154 -5.31 19.09 14.32
N GLN A 155 -4.83 18.43 13.27
CA GLN A 155 -5.41 17.19 12.75
C GLN A 155 -4.43 16.03 12.89
N LYS A 156 -4.97 14.81 12.90
CA LYS A 156 -4.12 13.63 12.80
C LYS A 156 -3.31 13.70 11.50
N ARG A 157 -2.01 13.42 11.61
CA ARG A 157 -1.08 13.30 10.48
C ARG A 157 -1.61 12.29 9.47
N LEU A 158 -1.60 12.66 8.19
CA LEU A 158 -1.91 11.73 7.10
C LEU A 158 -0.92 10.56 7.06
N ILE A 159 -1.42 9.37 6.77
CA ILE A 159 -0.63 8.16 6.61
C ILE A 159 0.00 8.17 5.22
N LEU A 160 1.31 7.90 5.14
CA LEU A 160 1.99 7.64 3.88
C LEU A 160 2.24 6.13 3.75
N ALA A 161 1.72 5.54 2.68
CA ALA A 161 2.00 4.18 2.26
C ALA A 161 2.65 4.15 0.88
N ALA A 162 3.34 3.06 0.58
CA ALA A 162 3.87 2.81 -0.76
C ALA A 162 3.68 1.34 -1.15
N SER A 163 3.27 1.13 -2.39
CA SER A 163 3.20 -0.18 -3.03
C SER A 163 4.51 -0.48 -3.73
N VAL A 164 5.22 -1.49 -3.24
CA VAL A 164 6.60 -1.79 -3.65
C VAL A 164 6.72 -3.17 -4.27
N SER A 165 7.70 -3.33 -5.15
CA SER A 165 8.01 -4.63 -5.76
C SER A 165 8.43 -5.67 -4.70
N ALA A 166 8.07 -6.92 -4.97
CA ALA A 166 8.54 -8.08 -4.24
C ALA A 166 9.85 -8.66 -4.81
N GLU A 167 10.25 -8.24 -6.00
CA GLU A 167 11.37 -8.80 -6.75
C GLU A 167 12.69 -8.14 -6.33
N ARG A 168 13.70 -8.93 -5.96
CA ARG A 168 14.97 -8.43 -5.43
C ARG A 168 15.71 -7.49 -6.41
N SER A 169 15.76 -7.86 -7.69
CA SER A 169 16.36 -7.04 -8.76
C SER A 169 15.70 -5.66 -8.82
N THR A 170 14.37 -5.63 -8.88
CA THR A 170 13.59 -4.38 -8.86
C THR A 170 13.81 -3.62 -7.56
N ILE A 171 13.81 -4.29 -6.39
CA ILE A 171 14.04 -3.61 -5.10
C ILE A 171 15.39 -2.87 -5.10
N ASN A 172 16.45 -3.56 -5.52
CA ASN A 172 17.81 -3.00 -5.56
C ASN A 172 17.93 -1.85 -6.56
N ALA A 173 17.23 -1.93 -7.70
CA ALA A 173 17.23 -0.89 -8.73
C ALA A 173 16.35 0.32 -8.36
N SER A 174 15.21 0.11 -7.69
CA SER A 174 14.17 1.13 -7.53
C SER A 174 14.21 1.89 -6.20
N TYR A 175 14.79 1.33 -5.13
CA TYR A 175 14.56 1.84 -3.78
C TYR A 175 15.83 1.99 -2.93
N GLU A 176 15.99 3.13 -2.27
CA GLU A 176 16.86 3.26 -1.09
C GLU A 176 16.10 2.74 0.13
N VAL A 177 16.09 1.41 0.31
CA VAL A 177 15.20 0.68 1.23
C VAL A 177 15.19 1.24 2.66
N GLU A 178 16.36 1.62 3.19
CA GLU A 178 16.47 2.16 4.55
C GLU A 178 15.80 3.54 4.69
N GLU A 179 16.07 4.42 3.73
CA GLU A 179 15.51 5.78 3.69
C GLU A 179 13.99 5.75 3.51
N ILE A 180 13.49 4.95 2.57
CA ILE A 180 12.03 4.84 2.35
C ILE A 180 11.35 4.12 3.52
N ALA A 181 12.04 3.24 4.25
CA ALA A 181 11.49 2.58 5.44
C ALA A 181 11.23 3.56 6.58
N ILE A 182 12.04 4.61 6.69
CA ILE A 182 11.86 5.67 7.68
C ILE A 182 10.74 6.62 7.23
N ALA A 183 10.65 6.90 5.93
CA ALA A 183 9.69 7.83 5.37
C ALA A 183 8.24 7.26 5.33
N VAL A 184 8.09 6.02 4.88
CA VAL A 184 6.80 5.39 4.62
C VAL A 184 6.29 4.63 5.85
N SER A 185 5.07 4.93 6.30
CA SER A 185 4.47 4.30 7.48
C SER A 185 3.94 2.88 7.23
N LEU A 186 3.62 2.55 5.97
CA LEU A 186 3.03 1.27 5.56
C LEU A 186 3.55 0.84 4.18
N LYS A 187 4.09 -0.38 4.09
CA LYS A 187 4.59 -0.92 2.82
C LYS A 187 3.62 -1.99 2.33
N VAL A 188 3.03 -1.76 1.17
CA VAL A 188 2.12 -2.71 0.53
C VAL A 188 2.93 -3.52 -0.48
N LYS A 189 2.98 -4.83 -0.29
CA LYS A 189 3.71 -5.70 -1.21
C LYS A 189 2.86 -5.94 -2.46
N SER A 190 3.29 -5.42 -3.59
CA SER A 190 2.70 -5.72 -4.89
C SER A 190 3.25 -7.05 -5.39
N VAL A 191 2.46 -8.11 -5.27
CA VAL A 191 2.82 -9.43 -5.82
C VAL A 191 2.23 -9.55 -7.21
N ARG A 192 3.08 -9.62 -8.24
CA ARG A 192 2.66 -10.04 -9.58
C ARG A 192 2.46 -11.54 -9.53
N MET A 193 1.22 -11.99 -9.63
CA MET A 193 0.93 -13.42 -9.74
C MET A 193 1.27 -13.87 -11.15
N VAL A 194 2.46 -14.44 -11.32
CA VAL A 194 2.74 -15.28 -12.48
C VAL A 194 1.99 -16.59 -12.21
N THR A 195 0.85 -16.75 -12.89
CA THR A 195 -0.06 -17.92 -12.91
C THR A 195 -0.83 -18.29 -11.62
N GLY A 196 -2.14 -17.99 -11.58
CA GLY A 196 -3.17 -18.98 -11.20
C GLY A 196 -3.69 -19.18 -9.75
N ALA A 197 -3.50 -18.29 -8.77
CA ALA A 197 -4.13 -18.45 -7.43
C ALA A 197 -4.55 -17.09 -6.82
N PRO A 198 -5.43 -16.99 -5.79
CA PRO A 198 -6.00 -15.70 -5.37
C PRO A 198 -5.10 -14.86 -4.45
N CYS A 199 -5.33 -13.55 -4.48
CA CYS A 199 -4.58 -12.49 -3.78
C CYS A 199 -4.34 -12.73 -2.28
N MET A 200 -3.09 -12.57 -1.86
CA MET A 200 -2.74 -12.33 -0.45
C MET A 200 -1.86 -11.08 -0.33
N CYS A 201 -2.33 -10.09 0.44
CA CYS A 201 -1.48 -9.00 0.94
C CYS A 201 -0.65 -9.54 2.11
N VAL A 202 0.68 -9.47 2.03
CA VAL A 202 1.58 -9.89 3.10
C VAL A 202 2.32 -8.69 3.69
N CYS A 203 2.30 -8.58 5.01
CA CYS A 203 2.83 -7.49 5.84
C CYS A 203 4.38 -7.39 5.85
N ALA A 204 4.88 -6.20 6.15
CA ALA A 204 6.22 -5.69 5.91
C ALA A 204 7.37 -6.17 6.84
N GLN A 205 7.19 -7.27 7.60
CA GLN A 205 8.29 -7.78 8.44
C GLN A 205 9.41 -8.46 7.60
N CYS A 206 9.15 -8.84 6.35
CA CYS A 206 10.11 -9.60 5.53
C CYS A 206 11.26 -8.77 4.92
N MET A 207 11.15 -7.44 4.84
CA MET A 207 12.13 -6.65 4.07
C MET A 207 13.48 -6.51 4.80
N LEU A 208 13.49 -6.46 6.13
CA LEU A 208 14.73 -6.46 6.92
C LEU A 208 15.36 -7.86 7.07
N LEU A 209 14.56 -8.93 7.01
CA LEU A 209 15.04 -10.30 7.17
C LEU A 209 15.71 -10.85 5.90
N CYS A 210 15.29 -10.41 4.70
CA CYS A 210 15.92 -10.83 3.45
C CYS A 210 17.27 -10.16 3.12
N LEU A 211 17.67 -9.12 3.87
CA LEU A 211 18.94 -8.41 3.70
C LEU A 211 20.02 -8.81 4.72
N ARG A 212 19.68 -9.64 5.73
CA ARG A 212 20.61 -10.09 6.79
C ARG A 212 21.19 -11.49 6.60
N VAL A 213 21.14 -12.04 5.38
CA VAL A 213 21.88 -13.29 5.07
C VAL A 213 23.14 -12.88 4.31
N PRO A 214 24.33 -12.87 4.95
CA PRO A 214 25.59 -12.67 4.25
C PRO A 214 25.83 -13.85 3.31
N HIS A 215 26.31 -13.54 2.11
CA HIS A 215 26.64 -14.50 1.08
C HIS A 215 28.09 -14.97 1.23
N ASP A 216 28.41 -15.61 2.35
CA ASP A 216 29.65 -16.39 2.51
C ASP A 216 29.39 -17.54 3.49
N ALA A 217 28.89 -18.65 2.96
CA ALA A 217 28.95 -19.94 3.62
C ALA A 217 29.33 -20.96 2.55
N ASP A 218 30.64 -21.07 2.35
CA ASP A 218 31.27 -22.22 1.70
C ASP A 218 30.85 -23.51 2.43
N SER A 219 30.78 -24.55 1.64
CA SER A 219 30.46 -25.92 2.00
C SER A 219 31.24 -26.44 3.22
N ARG A 220 30.54 -27.21 4.06
CA ARG A 220 31.02 -28.04 5.20
C ARG A 220 31.10 -27.33 6.56
N ASP A 221 30.02 -27.38 7.34
CA ASP A 221 30.05 -28.06 8.64
C ASP A 221 28.64 -28.36 9.14
N SER A 222 28.46 -29.58 9.61
CA SER A 222 27.24 -30.10 10.19
C SER A 222 27.33 -29.98 11.72
N ARG A 223 26.58 -29.03 12.30
CA ARG A 223 25.96 -29.03 13.65
C ARG A 223 25.96 -27.62 14.24
N GLU A 224 24.86 -26.89 14.04
CA GLU A 224 24.44 -25.94 15.08
C GLU A 224 22.91 -25.85 15.13
N ARG A 225 22.39 -26.11 16.32
CA ARG A 225 20.98 -26.31 16.64
C ARG A 225 20.42 -24.94 17.01
N SER A 226 19.75 -24.27 16.07
CA SER A 226 18.93 -23.08 16.36
C SER A 226 17.51 -23.27 15.82
N SER A 227 16.54 -22.90 16.66
CA SER A 227 15.12 -23.21 16.58
C SER A 227 14.50 -22.85 15.21
N LYS A 228 14.27 -23.83 14.34
CA LYS A 228 13.48 -23.65 13.12
C LYS A 228 12.01 -23.47 13.51
N LYS A 229 11.53 -22.22 13.55
CA LYS A 229 10.10 -21.94 13.45
C LYS A 229 9.63 -22.38 12.06
N GLN A 230 8.80 -23.40 12.01
CA GLN A 230 8.30 -24.02 10.78
C GLN A 230 6.98 -23.34 10.38
N LEU A 231 6.83 -22.96 9.11
CA LEU A 231 5.54 -22.53 8.55
C LEU A 231 4.53 -23.68 8.72
N GLN A 232 3.38 -23.42 9.34
CA GLN A 232 2.24 -24.33 9.31
C GLN A 232 1.10 -23.69 8.51
N LEU A 233 0.62 -24.43 7.50
CA LEU A 233 -0.59 -24.12 6.74
C LEU A 233 -1.78 -24.73 7.49
N HIS A 234 -2.77 -23.91 7.84
CA HIS A 234 -4.04 -24.40 8.37
C HIS A 234 -5.15 -24.15 7.36
N GLU A 235 -5.89 -25.21 7.05
CA GLU A 235 -7.10 -25.17 6.25
C GLU A 235 -8.29 -24.85 7.16
N ILE A 236 -9.00 -23.75 6.90
CA ILE A 236 -10.22 -23.41 7.62
C ILE A 236 -11.40 -23.60 6.66
N ASN A 237 -12.22 -24.61 6.92
CA ASN A 237 -13.44 -24.87 6.16
C ASN A 237 -14.55 -23.90 6.59
N SER A 238 -15.19 -23.26 5.61
CA SER A 238 -16.42 -22.48 5.79
C SER A 238 -17.59 -23.43 6.05
N SER A 239 -18.34 -23.19 7.13
CA SER A 239 -19.45 -24.04 7.58
C SER A 239 -20.70 -24.02 6.68
N ASN A 240 -20.67 -23.34 5.53
CA ASN A 240 -21.84 -23.17 4.66
C ASN A 240 -21.68 -23.79 3.25
N GLY A 241 -20.86 -24.83 3.09
CA GLY A 241 -20.91 -25.71 1.91
C GLY A 241 -20.56 -25.06 0.55
N LYS A 242 -20.07 -23.82 0.54
CA LYS A 242 -19.46 -23.20 -0.64
C LYS A 242 -17.95 -23.42 -0.55
N SER A 243 -17.39 -24.20 -1.47
CA SER A 243 -15.94 -24.44 -1.55
C SER A 243 -15.23 -23.13 -1.84
N SER A 244 -14.61 -22.57 -0.81
CA SER A 244 -13.69 -21.44 -0.87
C SER A 244 -12.68 -21.67 0.24
N SER A 245 -11.56 -22.28 -0.10
CA SER A 245 -10.45 -22.53 0.83
C SER A 245 -9.84 -21.17 1.22
N ILE A 246 -9.99 -20.79 2.49
CA ILE A 246 -9.30 -19.62 3.05
C ILE A 246 -7.98 -20.11 3.64
N TRP A 247 -6.88 -19.61 3.10
CA TRP A 247 -5.54 -19.89 3.60
C TRP A 247 -5.11 -18.76 4.56
N MET A 248 -4.85 -19.12 5.81
CA MET A 248 -4.38 -18.20 6.84
C MET A 248 -2.87 -18.38 7.04
N LEU A 249 -2.12 -17.29 7.06
CA LEU A 249 -0.73 -17.28 7.56
C LEU A 249 -0.75 -16.75 8.99
N SER A 250 -0.46 -17.61 9.96
CA SER A 250 -0.19 -17.23 11.34
C SER A 250 1.29 -17.41 11.65
N TRP A 251 1.86 -16.50 12.45
CA TRP A 251 3.15 -16.69 13.10
C TRP A 251 2.91 -16.88 14.61
N CYS A 252 3.36 -18.02 15.15
CA CYS A 252 3.70 -18.17 16.57
C CYS A 252 5.15 -17.74 16.81
#